data_AF-A0A2E3HRA2-F1
#
_entry.id   AF-A0A2E3HRA2-F1
#
_cell.length_a   1.000
_cell.length_b   1.000
_cell.length_c   1.000
_cell.angle_alpha   90.00
_cell.angle_beta   90.00
_cell.angle_gamma   90.00
#
_symmetry.space_group_name_H-M   'P 1'
#
loop_
_entity.id
_entity.type
_entity.pdbx_description
1 polymer ?
#
loop_
_entity_poly.entity_id
_entity_poly.type
_entity_poly.pdbx_seq_one_letter_code
_entity_poly.pdbx_strand_id
1 'polypeptide(L)'
;MNDLDKKNPFKVPVDYFYFFGKRMRNKIKNYSLQDGFITPSNYFNTVENEILRKVFTPKRVFISLNNLYKSLAIAVILLIFIHLENTETHESDIEEFFIEEYLIKNSTYEIANQFDLSNLNTDLIINSINSISIDDLDLIKINEEYPSNLITNENE
;
A
#
# COMPACT_ATOMS: atom_id res chain seq x y z
N MET A 1 32.29 -71.70 28.74
CA MET A 1 33.35 -70.68 28.94
C MET A 1 34.48 -71.39 29.65
N ASN A 2 35.63 -71.54 29.00
CA ASN A 2 36.76 -72.29 29.55
C ASN A 2 37.42 -71.48 30.67
N ASP A 3 37.74 -72.14 31.77
CA ASP A 3 38.44 -71.58 32.92
C ASP A 3 39.75 -70.92 32.46
N LEU A 4 39.82 -69.60 32.62
CA LEU A 4 41.05 -68.84 32.39
C LEU A 4 42.08 -69.27 33.43
N ASP A 5 43.14 -69.90 32.94
CA ASP A 5 44.29 -70.34 33.71
C ASP A 5 44.78 -69.18 34.62
N LYS A 6 44.70 -69.35 35.94
CA LYS A 6 44.98 -68.27 36.94
C LYS A 6 46.44 -67.82 36.95
N LYS A 7 47.31 -68.44 36.15
CA LYS A 7 48.71 -68.05 36.00
C LYS A 7 48.79 -66.94 34.97
N ASN A 8 48.92 -65.70 35.44
CA ASN A 8 49.17 -64.56 34.58
C ASN A 8 50.43 -64.83 33.72
N PRO A 9 50.30 -64.98 32.38
CA PRO A 9 51.43 -65.28 31.51
C PRO A 9 52.37 -64.06 31.35
N PHE A 10 51.94 -62.89 31.80
CA PHE A 10 52.72 -61.66 31.74
C PHE A 10 53.53 -61.49 33.03
N LYS A 11 54.86 -61.63 32.89
CA LYS A 11 55.83 -61.25 33.93
C LYS A 11 56.49 -59.94 33.53
N VAL A 12 56.43 -58.96 34.42
CA VAL A 12 57.19 -57.73 34.25
C VAL A 12 58.60 -57.90 34.82
N PRO A 13 59.64 -57.30 34.20
CA PRO A 13 60.97 -57.27 34.78
C PRO A 13 60.97 -56.60 36.15
N VAL A 14 61.94 -56.98 36.99
CA VAL A 14 62.19 -56.32 38.28
C VAL A 14 62.41 -54.83 38.04
N ASP A 15 61.81 -53.98 38.87
CA ASP A 15 61.89 -52.52 38.82
C ASP A 15 61.35 -51.84 37.55
N TYR A 16 60.66 -52.56 36.67
CA TYR A 16 60.06 -52.00 35.46
C TYR A 16 59.24 -50.73 35.74
N PHE A 17 58.32 -50.80 36.70
CA PHE A 17 57.46 -49.67 37.07
C PHE A 17 58.23 -48.51 37.71
N TYR A 18 59.30 -48.81 38.44
CA TYR A 18 60.16 -47.78 39.04
C TYR A 18 60.87 -46.97 37.94
N PHE A 19 61.52 -47.63 36.99
CA PHE A 19 62.19 -46.96 35.87
C PHE A 19 61.21 -46.31 34.89
N PHE A 20 60.06 -46.93 34.66
CA PHE A 20 58.98 -46.32 33.89
C PHE A 20 58.52 -45.00 34.52
N GLY A 21 58.19 -45.01 35.82
CA GLY A 21 57.78 -43.81 36.54
C GLY A 21 58.87 -42.75 36.58
N LYS A 22 60.13 -43.14 36.75
CA LYS A 22 61.28 -42.22 36.68
C LYS A 22 61.40 -41.54 35.31
N ARG A 23 61.32 -42.32 34.23
CA ARG A 23 61.35 -41.79 32.84
C ARG A 23 60.17 -40.88 32.56
N MET A 24 58.97 -41.26 32.98
CA MET A 24 57.75 -40.46 32.79
C MET A 24 57.83 -39.12 33.52
N ARG A 25 58.23 -39.12 34.80
CA ARG A 25 58.42 -37.88 35.56
C ARG A 25 59.48 -36.97 34.96
N ASN A 26 60.59 -37.53 34.50
CA ASN A 26 61.63 -36.73 33.83
C ASN A 26 61.12 -36.14 32.51
N LYS A 27 60.34 -36.90 31.72
CA LYS A 27 59.71 -36.37 30.50
C LYS A 27 58.74 -35.23 30.79
N ILE A 28 57.90 -35.37 31.82
CA ILE A 28 56.93 -34.33 32.21
C ILE A 28 57.64 -33.08 32.73
N LYS A 29 58.67 -33.23 33.58
CA LYS A 29 59.47 -32.11 34.11
C LYS A 29 60.20 -31.33 33.01
N ASN A 30 60.62 -32.02 31.96
CA ASN A 30 61.34 -31.42 30.83
C ASN A 30 60.42 -30.91 29.72
N TYR A 31 59.10 -31.08 29.86
CA TYR A 31 58.12 -30.56 28.90
C TYR A 31 57.81 -29.11 29.26
N SER A 32 58.09 -28.16 28.36
CA SER A 32 57.67 -26.78 28.55
C SER A 32 56.16 -26.66 28.39
N LEU A 33 55.49 -25.98 29.33
CA LEU A 33 54.07 -25.62 29.25
C LEU A 33 53.71 -24.74 28.04
N GLN A 34 54.70 -24.31 27.26
CA GLN A 34 54.52 -23.55 26.02
C GLN A 34 53.85 -24.35 24.90
N ASP A 35 53.93 -25.69 24.93
CA ASP A 35 53.29 -26.58 23.94
C ASP A 35 51.89 -27.04 24.39
N GLY A 36 51.23 -26.24 25.25
CA GLY A 36 49.84 -26.47 25.64
C GLY A 36 48.85 -26.01 24.57
N PHE A 37 47.59 -26.43 24.70
CA PHE A 37 46.51 -25.87 23.89
C PHE A 37 46.29 -24.42 24.29
N ILE A 38 46.81 -23.50 23.47
CA ILE A 38 46.54 -22.07 23.62
C ILE A 38 45.19 -21.81 22.97
N THR A 39 44.21 -21.38 23.77
CA THR A 39 42.96 -20.88 23.21
C THR A 39 43.21 -19.51 22.57
N PRO A 40 42.62 -19.23 21.40
CA PRO A 40 42.68 -17.89 20.82
C PRO A 40 42.17 -16.84 21.81
N SER A 41 42.74 -15.63 21.72
CA SER A 41 42.26 -14.51 22.52
C SER A 41 40.76 -14.31 22.32
N ASN A 42 40.02 -14.13 23.42
CA ASN A 42 38.56 -13.96 23.45
C ASN A 42 37.70 -15.13 22.96
N TYR A 43 38.24 -16.34 22.73
CA TYR A 43 37.45 -17.50 22.25
C TYR A 43 36.15 -17.72 23.03
N PHE A 44 36.23 -17.78 24.37
CA PHE A 44 35.05 -18.04 25.22
C PHE A 44 34.03 -16.90 25.17
N ASN A 45 34.48 -15.64 25.09
CA ASN A 45 33.62 -14.47 24.95
C ASN A 45 32.87 -14.49 23.60
N THR A 46 33.54 -14.91 22.53
CA THR A 46 32.93 -14.98 21.19
C THR A 46 31.94 -16.14 21.10
N VAL A 47 32.34 -17.33 21.55
CA VAL A 47 31.51 -18.54 21.48
C VAL A 47 30.21 -18.38 22.26
N GLU A 48 30.27 -17.78 23.46
CA GLU A 48 29.07 -17.50 24.25
C GLU A 48 28.07 -16.62 23.47
N ASN A 49 28.54 -15.50 22.91
CA ASN A 49 27.73 -14.59 22.13
C ASN A 49 27.16 -15.25 20.86
N GLU A 50 27.94 -16.10 20.20
CA GLU A 50 27.47 -16.84 19.02
C GLU A 50 26.39 -17.86 19.36
N ILE A 51 26.53 -18.57 20.49
CA ILE A 51 25.52 -19.52 20.97
C ILE A 51 24.23 -18.77 21.31
N LEU A 52 24.33 -17.68 22.09
CA LEU A 52 23.17 -16.87 22.47
C LEU A 52 22.44 -16.33 21.24
N ARG A 53 23.17 -15.82 20.23
CA ARG A 53 22.55 -15.35 18.98
C ARG A 53 21.83 -16.44 18.19
N LYS A 54 22.33 -17.68 18.23
CA LYS A 54 21.71 -18.82 17.54
C LYS A 54 20.50 -19.38 18.29
N VAL A 55 20.53 -19.35 19.62
CA VAL A 55 19.46 -19.89 20.47
C VAL A 55 18.33 -18.87 20.64
N PHE A 56 18.66 -17.59 20.82
CA PHE A 56 17.69 -16.51 20.94
C PHE A 56 17.43 -15.88 19.58
N THR A 57 16.62 -16.55 18.76
CA THR A 57 16.07 -15.91 17.56
C THR A 57 15.04 -14.86 17.99
N PRO A 58 15.16 -13.58 17.59
CA PRO A 58 14.12 -12.61 17.87
C PRO A 58 12.82 -13.10 17.25
N LYS A 59 11.75 -13.11 18.05
CA LYS A 59 10.41 -13.52 17.61
C LYS A 59 10.02 -12.63 16.42
N ARG A 60 10.08 -13.17 15.19
CA ARG A 60 9.57 -12.47 14.02
C ARG A 60 8.07 -12.27 14.23
N VAL A 61 7.68 -11.02 14.45
CA VAL A 61 6.27 -10.65 14.47
C VAL A 61 5.79 -10.69 13.03
N PHE A 62 5.20 -11.82 12.64
CA PHE A 62 4.44 -11.89 11.39
C PHE A 62 3.15 -11.13 11.61
N ILE A 63 3.07 -9.92 11.05
CA ILE A 63 1.82 -9.18 10.98
C ILE A 63 1.01 -9.85 9.88
N SER A 64 -0.10 -10.49 10.25
CA SER A 64 -1.04 -11.06 9.30
C SER A 64 -1.74 -9.91 8.57
N LEU A 65 -1.48 -9.76 7.26
CA LEU A 65 -2.12 -8.75 6.40
C LEU A 65 -3.57 -9.10 6.00
N ASN A 66 -4.14 -10.19 6.52
CA ASN A 66 -5.39 -10.75 6.00
C ASN A 66 -6.63 -9.85 6.19
N ASN A 67 -6.52 -8.74 6.92
CA ASN A 67 -7.63 -7.80 7.14
C ASN A 67 -7.33 -6.36 6.70
N LEU A 68 -6.11 -6.05 6.23
CA LEU A 68 -5.74 -4.67 5.88
C LEU A 68 -6.43 -4.17 4.61
N TYR A 69 -6.89 -5.07 3.73
CA TYR A 69 -7.61 -4.69 2.51
C TYR A 69 -8.96 -4.00 2.81
N LYS A 70 -9.60 -4.31 3.95
CA LYS A 70 -10.88 -3.71 4.34
C LYS A 70 -10.70 -2.23 4.72
N SER A 71 -9.68 -1.92 5.51
CA SER A 71 -9.33 -0.54 5.84
C SER A 71 -8.75 0.22 4.65
N LEU A 72 -8.01 -0.47 3.76
CA LEU A 72 -7.45 0.14 2.56
C LEU A 72 -8.55 0.58 1.58
N ALA A 73 -9.60 -0.23 1.41
CA ALA A 73 -10.73 0.13 0.54
C ALA A 73 -11.41 1.44 0.99
N ILE A 74 -11.62 1.61 2.31
CA ILE A 74 -12.23 2.84 2.87
C ILE A 74 -11.31 4.05 2.63
N ALA A 75 -10.00 3.90 2.86
CA ALA A 75 -9.04 4.98 2.65
C ALA A 75 -8.93 5.40 1.17
N VAL A 76 -8.99 4.43 0.24
CA VAL A 76 -8.97 4.70 -1.20
C VAL A 76 -10.25 5.42 -1.65
N ILE A 77 -11.42 4.99 -1.15
CA ILE A 77 -12.70 5.66 -1.45
C ILE A 77 -12.68 7.10 -0.93
N LEU A 78 -12.16 7.32 0.29
CA LEU A 78 -12.07 8.66 0.88
C LEU A 78 -11.08 9.56 0.12
N LEU A 79 -9.95 9.02 -0.34
CA LEU A 79 -9.00 9.74 -1.20
C LEU A 79 -9.60 10.09 -2.57
N ILE A 80 -10.36 9.19 -3.18
CA ILE A 80 -11.08 9.45 -4.44
C ILE A 80 -12.10 10.55 -4.23
N PHE A 81 -12.87 10.53 -3.14
CA PHE A 81 -13.87 11.55 -2.82
C PHE A 81 -13.22 12.93 -2.63
N ILE A 82 -12.13 13.02 -1.85
CA ILE A 82 -11.35 14.26 -1.67
C ILE A 82 -10.74 14.75 -2.99
N HIS A 83 -10.31 13.82 -3.87
CA HIS A 83 -9.75 14.18 -5.17
C HIS A 83 -10.83 14.71 -6.12
N LEU A 84 -12.02 14.11 -6.12
CA LEU A 84 -13.17 14.55 -6.92
C LEU A 84 -13.68 15.92 -6.50
N GLU A 85 -13.73 16.21 -5.20
CA GLU A 85 -14.19 17.51 -4.71
C GLU A 85 -13.22 18.65 -5.06
N ASN A 86 -11.93 18.36 -5.22
CA ASN A 86 -10.95 19.32 -5.74
C ASN A 86 -11.00 19.49 -7.26
N THR A 87 -11.71 18.62 -7.99
CA THR A 87 -12.00 18.79 -9.41
C THR A 87 -13.42 19.30 -9.57
N GLU A 88 -13.67 20.54 -9.13
CA GLU A 88 -14.78 21.31 -9.68
C GLU A 88 -14.45 21.59 -11.15
N THR A 89 -14.66 20.60 -12.02
CA THR A 89 -15.04 20.91 -13.38
C THR A 89 -16.46 21.43 -13.28
N HIS A 90 -16.61 22.75 -13.29
CA HIS A 90 -17.86 23.44 -13.56
C HIS A 90 -18.38 22.95 -14.92
N GLU A 91 -19.09 21.83 -14.91
CA GLU A 91 -19.74 21.24 -16.09
C GLU A 91 -20.77 22.23 -16.66
N SER A 92 -21.34 23.08 -15.78
CA SER A 92 -22.17 24.23 -16.14
C SER A 92 -21.51 25.17 -17.14
N ASP A 93 -20.23 25.50 -16.96
CA ASP A 93 -19.57 26.53 -17.76
C ASP A 93 -19.27 26.04 -19.18
N ILE A 94 -19.03 24.73 -19.31
CA ILE A 94 -18.81 24.07 -20.60
C ILE A 94 -20.15 23.93 -21.34
N GLU A 95 -21.21 23.50 -20.65
CA GLU A 95 -22.55 23.39 -21.24
C GLU A 95 -23.11 24.76 -21.65
N GLU A 96 -22.98 25.78 -20.81
CA GLU A 96 -23.41 27.15 -21.08
C GLU A 96 -22.66 27.72 -22.30
N PHE A 97 -21.34 27.56 -22.38
CA PHE A 97 -20.54 27.98 -23.53
C PHE A 97 -21.00 27.35 -24.85
N PHE A 98 -21.33 26.05 -24.85
CA PHE A 98 -21.81 25.37 -26.06
C PHE A 98 -23.21 25.83 -26.48
N ILE A 99 -24.10 26.08 -25.52
CA ILE A 99 -25.43 26.61 -25.80
C ILE A 99 -25.32 28.04 -26.35
N GLU A 100 -24.50 28.89 -25.75
CA GLU A 100 -24.24 30.24 -26.25
C GLU A 100 -23.67 30.24 -27.67
N GLU A 101 -22.66 29.42 -27.94
CA GLU A 101 -22.07 29.29 -29.28
C GLU A 101 -23.13 28.84 -30.31
N TYR A 102 -23.98 27.88 -29.93
CA TYR A 102 -25.04 27.38 -30.79
C TYR A 102 -26.10 28.45 -31.08
N LEU A 103 -26.48 29.27 -30.10
CA LEU A 103 -27.45 30.35 -30.26
C LEU A 103 -26.89 31.52 -31.08
N ILE A 104 -25.60 31.81 -30.97
CA ILE A 104 -24.93 32.85 -31.77
C ILE A 104 -24.77 32.42 -33.22
N LYS A 105 -24.47 31.14 -33.45
CA LYS A 105 -24.14 30.60 -34.77
C LYS A 105 -25.35 30.32 -35.65
N ASN A 106 -26.48 29.95 -35.05
CA ASN A 106 -27.69 29.55 -35.79
C ASN A 106 -28.77 30.62 -35.69
N SER A 107 -29.50 30.83 -36.78
CA SER A 107 -30.67 31.69 -36.76
C SER A 107 -31.84 31.02 -36.01
N THR A 108 -32.75 31.83 -35.44
CA THR A 108 -33.95 31.34 -34.73
C THR A 108 -34.77 30.35 -35.57
N TYR A 109 -34.83 30.54 -36.89
CA TYR A 109 -35.55 29.66 -37.81
C TYR A 109 -34.87 28.29 -38.00
N GLU A 110 -33.54 28.25 -38.04
CA GLU A 110 -32.78 26.99 -38.13
C GLU A 110 -32.92 26.17 -36.85
N ILE A 111 -32.89 26.84 -35.70
CA ILE A 111 -33.09 26.21 -34.39
C ILE A 111 -34.50 25.61 -34.30
N ALA A 112 -35.53 26.37 -34.72
CA ALA A 112 -36.91 25.90 -34.71
C ALA A 112 -37.15 24.71 -35.67
N ASN A 113 -36.46 24.68 -36.81
CA ASN A 113 -36.57 23.58 -37.77
C ASN A 113 -35.93 22.27 -37.26
N GLN A 114 -34.95 22.37 -36.36
CA GLN A 114 -34.34 21.23 -35.66
C GLN A 114 -35.20 20.75 -34.48
N PHE A 115 -36.17 21.55 -34.04
CA PHE A 115 -37.03 21.26 -32.89
C PHE A 115 -38.20 20.35 -33.28
N ASP A 116 -38.02 19.04 -33.08
CA ASP A 116 -39.07 18.05 -33.36
C ASP A 116 -40.12 18.02 -32.24
N LEU A 117 -41.22 18.75 -32.46
CA LEU A 117 -42.38 18.82 -31.56
C LEU A 117 -43.12 17.48 -31.44
N SER A 118 -42.89 16.51 -32.35
CA SER A 118 -43.67 15.26 -32.38
C SER A 118 -43.32 14.30 -31.24
N ASN A 119 -42.14 14.46 -30.63
CA ASN A 119 -41.63 13.62 -29.54
C ASN A 119 -41.67 14.31 -28.16
N LEU A 120 -42.28 15.49 -28.06
CA LEU A 120 -42.38 16.21 -26.78
C LEU A 120 -43.48 15.64 -25.91
N ASN A 121 -43.10 15.16 -24.74
CA ASN A 121 -44.03 14.69 -23.73
C ASN A 121 -44.67 15.92 -23.05
N THR A 122 -45.98 16.11 -23.22
CA THR A 122 -46.72 17.28 -22.71
C THR A 122 -46.57 17.47 -21.21
N ASP A 123 -46.34 16.39 -20.48
CA ASP A 123 -46.16 16.37 -19.03
C ASP A 123 -44.86 17.07 -18.59
N LEU A 124 -43.80 17.02 -19.40
CA LEU A 124 -42.54 17.71 -19.11
C LEU A 124 -42.66 19.23 -19.25
N ILE A 125 -43.42 19.69 -20.26
CA ILE A 125 -43.66 21.12 -20.50
C ILE A 125 -44.54 21.72 -19.40
N ILE A 126 -45.58 21.00 -18.98
CA ILE A 126 -46.44 21.47 -17.88
C ILE A 126 -45.64 21.60 -16.58
N ASN A 127 -44.74 20.66 -16.30
CA ASN A 127 -43.90 20.71 -15.12
C ASN A 127 -42.86 21.83 -15.20
N SER A 128 -42.29 22.12 -16.37
CA SER A 128 -41.37 23.25 -16.53
C SER A 128 -42.08 24.58 -16.34
N ILE A 129 -43.28 24.77 -16.88
CA ILE A 129 -44.08 26.01 -16.70
C ILE A 129 -44.42 26.22 -15.22
N ASN A 130 -44.77 25.15 -14.50
CA ASN A 130 -45.06 25.23 -13.06
C ASN A 130 -43.83 25.54 -12.18
N SER A 131 -42.62 25.43 -12.73
CA SER A 131 -41.36 25.73 -12.02
C SER A 131 -40.86 27.16 -12.26
N ILE A 132 -41.47 27.90 -13.19
CA ILE A 132 -41.15 29.30 -13.48
C ILE A 132 -41.77 30.19 -12.39
N SER A 133 -41.04 31.21 -11.95
CA SER A 133 -41.54 32.15 -10.95
C SER A 133 -42.72 32.96 -11.53
N ILE A 134 -43.67 33.37 -10.69
CA ILE A 134 -44.87 34.10 -11.13
C ILE A 134 -44.48 35.42 -11.84
N ASP A 135 -43.41 36.06 -11.39
CA ASP A 135 -42.92 37.32 -11.96
C ASP A 135 -42.37 37.11 -13.40
N ASP A 136 -41.74 35.96 -13.66
CA ASP A 136 -41.23 35.60 -14.99
C ASP A 136 -42.34 35.16 -15.94
N LEU A 137 -43.41 34.54 -15.42
CA LEU A 137 -44.58 34.12 -16.20
C LEU A 137 -45.32 35.33 -16.80
N ASP A 138 -45.43 36.42 -16.05
CA ASP A 138 -46.03 37.66 -16.55
C ASP A 138 -45.20 38.28 -17.68
N LEU A 139 -43.87 38.19 -17.61
CA LEU A 139 -42.97 38.68 -18.67
C LEU A 139 -43.12 37.89 -19.98
N ILE A 140 -43.24 36.56 -19.89
CA ILE A 140 -43.49 35.69 -21.04
C ILE A 140 -44.84 36.04 -21.67
N LYS A 141 -45.88 36.20 -20.85
CA LYS A 141 -47.23 36.54 -21.32
C LYS A 141 -47.28 37.89 -22.05
N ILE A 142 -46.55 38.88 -21.55
CA ILE A 142 -46.43 40.20 -22.21
C ILE A 142 -45.75 40.05 -23.59
N ASN A 143 -44.71 39.23 -23.69
CA ASN A 143 -43.99 39.00 -24.95
C ASN A 143 -44.79 38.18 -25.98
N GLU A 144 -45.69 37.30 -25.52
CA GLU A 144 -46.63 36.59 -26.41
C GLU A 144 -47.72 37.51 -26.95
N GLU A 145 -48.26 38.40 -26.11
CA GLU A 145 -49.37 39.29 -26.48
C GLU A 145 -48.91 40.48 -27.33
N TYR A 146 -47.67 40.93 -27.13
CA TYR A 146 -47.01 41.94 -27.96
C TYR A 146 -45.59 41.50 -28.27
N PRO A 147 -45.37 40.74 -29.36
CA PRO A 147 -44.01 40.44 -29.81
C PRO A 147 -43.32 41.78 -30.09
N SER A 148 -42.38 42.14 -29.21
CA SER A 148 -41.59 43.34 -29.36
C SER A 148 -40.63 43.12 -30.51
N ASN A 149 -41.06 43.52 -31.72
CA ASN A 149 -40.19 43.64 -32.87
C ASN A 149 -39.24 44.82 -32.61
N LEU A 150 -38.20 44.60 -31.82
CA LEU A 150 -37.08 45.55 -31.74
C LEU A 150 -36.30 45.45 -33.06
N ILE A 151 -36.83 46.09 -34.10
CA ILE A 151 -36.00 46.65 -35.16
C ILE A 151 -35.47 47.96 -34.59
N THR A 152 -34.37 47.90 -33.85
CA THR A 152 -33.55 49.10 -33.63
C THR A 152 -32.71 49.28 -34.89
N ASN A 153 -33.32 49.94 -35.88
CA ASN A 153 -32.54 50.74 -36.82
C ASN A 153 -31.90 51.87 -36.00
N GLU A 154 -30.64 51.71 -35.62
CA GLU A 154 -29.76 52.86 -35.44
C GLU A 154 -28.81 52.89 -36.63
N ASN A 155 -29.11 53.81 -37.55
CA ASN A 155 -28.25 54.22 -38.64
C ASN A 155 -27.22 55.20 -38.08
N GLU A 156 -25.93 54.90 -38.22
CA GLU A 156 -24.86 55.72 -38.84
C GLU A 156 -23.48 55.08 -38.65
#